data_AF-A0A0R2NKA5-F1
#
_entry.id   AF-A0A0R2NKA5-F1
#
_cell.length_a   1.000
_cell.length_b   1.000
_cell.length_c   1.000
_cell.angle_alpha   90.00
_cell.angle_beta   90.00
_cell.angle_gamma   90.00
#
_symmetry.space_group_name_H-M   'P 1'
#
loop_
_entity.id
_entity.type
_entity.pdbx_description
1 polymer ?
#
loop_
_entity_poly.entity_id
_entity_poly.type
_entity_poly.pdbx_seq_one_letter_code
_entity_poly.pdbx_strand_id
1 'polypeptide(L)'
;MDTEYKIKLDNVTKEYDLYKTKSDRMRNFFNLGNVEVPHFWSLKGVSMTVKPGETLGIIGINGSGKSTISNIISGIIPQTTGTVTVNGDTSIISIGAGLKWNLTGDENIRLKGLMQGLSIKEIAELRDSIVDFADIGNFINQPVKDYSTGMRSRLGFAIAVHINPDIMIIDEALSVGDDTFYQKCVDKIMEFKEQGKTILFVSHSLKQVEMLCDRVAWMHFGDLREIGEAGEVIQHYRDFSEDFKKKTAKERREYQQDKKQDQLDFNIETYQDTLIDQEVKVNGFSHKEAARKVGKVLYKQISPAKMTTPTKWMVALSVFVLLFFSMVNISGHSIKHSVKDPVSLVHPRMHKMRK
;
A
#
# COMPACT_ATOMS: atom_id res chain seq x y z
N MET A 1 13.23 -12.95 21.19
CA MET A 1 11.81 -13.25 21.41
C MET A 1 11.28 -13.74 20.07
N ASP A 2 11.00 -15.04 19.93
CA ASP A 2 10.34 -15.54 18.72
C ASP A 2 8.99 -14.85 18.58
N THR A 3 8.87 -13.99 17.56
CA THR A 3 7.59 -13.38 17.22
C THR A 3 6.73 -14.43 16.54
N GLU A 4 5.51 -14.66 17.06
CA GLU A 4 4.53 -15.60 16.50
C GLU A 4 4.21 -15.32 15.01
N TYR A 5 4.41 -14.08 14.56
CA TYR A 5 4.18 -13.64 13.19
C TYR A 5 5.24 -12.62 12.71
N LYS A 6 5.54 -12.67 11.41
CA LYS A 6 6.32 -11.64 10.70
C LYS A 6 5.40 -10.56 10.11
N ILE A 7 4.21 -10.94 9.66
CA ILE A 7 3.15 -10.04 9.17
C ILE A 7 1.82 -10.39 9.84
N LYS A 8 1.07 -9.39 10.29
CA LYS A 8 -0.29 -9.54 10.78
C LYS A 8 -1.20 -8.43 10.25
N LEU A 9 -2.26 -8.84 9.58
CA LEU A 9 -3.39 -8.00 9.21
C LEU A 9 -4.56 -8.32 10.13
N ASP A 10 -5.19 -7.29 10.67
CA ASP A 10 -6.36 -7.41 11.55
C ASP A 10 -7.45 -6.45 11.06
N ASN A 11 -8.51 -7.03 10.48
CA ASN A 11 -9.68 -6.35 9.96
C ASN A 11 -9.35 -5.20 8.98
N VAL A 12 -8.38 -5.44 8.09
CA VAL A 12 -7.87 -4.43 7.17
C VAL A 12 -8.87 -4.15 6.05
N THR A 13 -9.23 -2.89 5.91
CA THR A 13 -10.09 -2.40 4.82
C THR A 13 -9.35 -1.40 3.95
N LYS A 14 -9.79 -1.26 2.70
CA LYS A 14 -9.25 -0.24 1.81
C LYS A 14 -10.31 0.26 0.84
N GLU A 15 -10.66 1.52 1.01
CA GLU A 15 -11.57 2.29 0.17
C GLU A 15 -10.79 3.14 -0.85
N TYR A 16 -11.38 3.31 -2.03
CA TYR A 16 -10.91 4.23 -3.05
C TYR A 16 -12.07 5.08 -3.58
N ASP A 17 -11.83 6.39 -3.62
CA ASP A 17 -12.71 7.35 -4.27
C ASP A 17 -12.61 7.25 -5.81
N LEU A 18 -13.75 7.12 -6.47
CA LEU A 18 -13.92 7.12 -7.91
C LEU A 18 -14.17 8.54 -8.46
N TYR A 19 -13.19 9.43 -8.26
CA TYR A 19 -13.24 10.76 -8.89
C TYR A 19 -13.16 10.64 -10.42
N LYS A 20 -14.11 11.26 -11.14
CA LYS A 20 -14.08 11.32 -12.61
C LYS A 20 -12.98 12.26 -13.11
N THR A 21 -12.73 13.36 -12.40
CA THR A 21 -11.73 14.37 -12.79
C THR A 21 -10.91 14.91 -11.61
N LYS A 22 -9.72 15.46 -11.90
CA LYS A 22 -8.91 16.18 -10.89
C LYS A 22 -9.62 17.42 -10.34
N SER A 23 -10.46 18.07 -11.14
CA SER A 23 -11.28 19.22 -10.72
C SER A 23 -12.35 18.83 -9.69
N ASP A 24 -12.96 17.65 -9.81
CA ASP A 24 -13.95 17.17 -8.85
C ASP A 24 -13.33 16.97 -7.46
N ARG A 25 -12.09 16.42 -7.43
CA ARG A 25 -11.30 16.31 -6.19
C ARG A 25 -11.07 17.66 -5.52
N MET A 26 -10.69 18.69 -6.29
CA MET A 26 -10.45 20.04 -5.75
C MET A 26 -11.75 20.68 -5.24
N ARG A 27 -12.87 20.54 -5.96
CA ARG A 27 -14.17 21.07 -5.51
C ARG A 27 -14.64 20.44 -4.20
N ASN A 28 -14.50 19.12 -4.06
CA ASN A 28 -14.86 18.41 -2.85
C ASN A 28 -13.95 18.82 -1.67
N PHE A 29 -12.64 18.99 -1.90
CA PHE A 29 -11.71 19.47 -0.87
C PHE A 29 -12.12 20.84 -0.29
N PHE A 30 -12.63 21.74 -1.11
CA PHE A 30 -13.12 23.05 -0.65
C PHE A 30 -14.58 23.03 -0.16
N ASN A 31 -15.23 21.87 -0.09
CA ASN A 31 -16.66 21.73 0.21
C ASN A 31 -17.54 22.64 -0.68
N LEU A 32 -17.08 22.98 -1.89
CA LEU A 32 -17.76 23.91 -2.80
C LEU A 32 -18.87 23.22 -3.62
N GLY A 33 -19.39 22.10 -3.11
CA GLY A 33 -20.52 21.35 -3.65
C GLY A 33 -20.69 20.02 -2.94
N ASN A 34 -21.91 19.68 -2.52
CA ASN A 34 -22.29 18.36 -2.00
C ASN A 34 -22.33 17.33 -3.13
N VAL A 35 -21.19 17.05 -3.76
CA VAL A 35 -21.10 15.98 -4.75
C VAL A 35 -20.69 14.72 -4.01
N GLU A 36 -21.64 13.81 -3.83
CA GLU A 36 -21.36 12.47 -3.33
C GLU A 36 -20.37 11.80 -4.29
N VAL A 37 -19.16 11.55 -3.78
CA VAL A 37 -18.10 10.92 -4.57
C VAL A 37 -18.34 9.42 -4.52
N PRO A 38 -18.60 8.77 -5.66
CA PRO A 38 -18.71 7.32 -5.67
C PRO A 38 -17.39 6.74 -5.18
N HIS A 39 -17.45 5.74 -4.31
CA HIS A 39 -16.30 5.05 -3.75
C HIS A 39 -16.48 3.55 -3.93
N PHE A 40 -15.41 2.78 -3.78
CA PHE A 40 -15.50 1.32 -3.73
C PHE A 40 -14.50 0.73 -2.74
N TRP A 41 -14.87 -0.40 -2.14
CA TRP A 41 -14.04 -1.12 -1.20
C TRP A 41 -13.24 -2.22 -1.90
N SER A 42 -11.95 -1.97 -2.06
CA SER A 42 -11.00 -2.94 -2.61
C SER A 42 -10.64 -4.04 -1.61
N LEU A 43 -10.76 -3.77 -0.29
CA LEU A 43 -10.62 -4.73 0.80
C LEU A 43 -11.70 -4.48 1.85
N LYS A 44 -12.32 -5.55 2.34
CA LYS A 44 -13.53 -5.53 3.17
C LYS A 44 -13.35 -6.25 4.52
N GLY A 45 -12.23 -5.99 5.21
CA GLY A 45 -11.99 -6.51 6.56
C GLY A 45 -11.10 -7.75 6.58
N VAL A 46 -10.01 -7.71 5.82
CA VAL A 46 -9.07 -8.84 5.68
C VAL A 46 -8.26 -9.03 6.95
N SER A 47 -8.29 -10.24 7.50
CA SER A 47 -7.50 -10.66 8.66
C SER A 47 -6.67 -11.89 8.32
N MET A 48 -5.34 -11.80 8.49
CA MET A 48 -4.41 -12.91 8.19
C MET A 48 -3.08 -12.74 8.92
N THR A 49 -2.37 -13.85 9.11
CA THR A 49 -1.05 -13.90 9.74
C THR A 49 -0.08 -14.71 8.89
N VAL A 50 1.16 -14.20 8.80
CA VAL A 50 2.28 -14.85 8.10
C VAL A 50 3.40 -15.06 9.10
N LYS A 51 3.86 -16.30 9.21
CA LYS A 51 4.90 -16.71 10.14
C LYS A 51 6.29 -16.31 9.61
N PRO A 52 7.29 -16.16 10.49
CA PRO A 52 8.68 -16.04 10.06
C PRO A 52 9.11 -17.23 9.19
N GLY A 53 9.81 -16.96 8.07
CA GLY A 53 10.29 -17.99 7.13
C GLY A 53 9.24 -18.64 6.24
N GLU A 54 7.96 -18.26 6.38
CA GLU A 54 6.87 -18.77 5.54
C GLU A 54 6.85 -18.08 4.16
N THR A 55 6.63 -18.87 3.10
CA THR A 55 6.22 -18.35 1.79
C THR A 55 4.71 -18.45 1.63
N LEU A 56 4.03 -17.30 1.66
CA LEU A 56 2.59 -17.22 1.46
C LEU A 56 2.26 -16.74 0.04
N GLY A 57 1.52 -17.57 -0.70
CA GLY A 57 0.95 -17.21 -1.99
C GLY A 57 -0.33 -16.39 -1.85
N ILE A 58 -0.51 -15.34 -2.65
CA ILE A 58 -1.78 -14.60 -2.73
C ILE A 58 -2.38 -14.81 -4.11
N ILE A 59 -3.51 -15.50 -4.18
CA ILE A 59 -4.20 -15.85 -5.44
C ILE A 59 -5.58 -15.22 -5.52
N GLY A 60 -6.15 -15.22 -6.72
CA GLY A 60 -7.47 -14.68 -6.99
C GLY A 60 -7.56 -14.01 -8.36
N ILE A 61 -8.78 -13.77 -8.80
CA ILE A 61 -9.07 -13.12 -10.08
C ILE A 61 -8.60 -11.66 -10.13
N ASN A 62 -8.60 -11.05 -11.31
CA ASN A 62 -8.30 -9.63 -11.47
C ASN A 62 -9.31 -8.77 -10.70
N GLY A 63 -8.82 -7.77 -9.98
CA GLY A 63 -9.67 -6.90 -9.15
C GLY A 63 -10.06 -7.50 -7.79
N SER A 64 -9.52 -8.66 -7.39
CA SER A 64 -9.84 -9.26 -6.09
C SER A 64 -9.20 -8.60 -4.86
N GLY A 65 -8.25 -7.67 -5.06
CA GLY A 65 -7.56 -6.95 -3.98
C GLY A 65 -6.11 -7.39 -3.70
N LYS A 66 -5.54 -8.34 -4.47
CA LYS A 66 -4.18 -8.87 -4.25
C LYS A 66 -3.10 -7.78 -4.18
N SER A 67 -2.99 -6.97 -5.24
CA SER A 67 -1.99 -5.89 -5.29
C SER A 67 -2.28 -4.81 -4.24
N THR A 68 -3.54 -4.61 -3.85
CA THR A 68 -3.88 -3.70 -2.75
C THR A 68 -3.31 -4.19 -1.42
N ILE A 69 -3.50 -5.47 -1.08
CA ILE A 69 -2.91 -6.07 0.12
C ILE A 69 -1.38 -6.01 0.07
N SER A 70 -0.79 -6.40 -1.05
CA SER A 70 0.67 -6.35 -1.27
C SER A 70 1.23 -4.92 -1.05
N ASN A 71 0.56 -3.91 -1.59
CA ASN A 71 0.94 -2.51 -1.43
C ASN A 71 0.74 -2.00 0.01
N ILE A 72 -0.24 -2.51 0.75
CA ILE A 72 -0.44 -2.19 2.17
C ILE A 72 0.67 -2.81 3.03
N ILE A 73 0.99 -4.09 2.79
CA ILE A 73 2.04 -4.79 3.56
C ILE A 73 3.42 -4.17 3.28
N SER A 74 3.71 -3.78 2.03
CA SER A 74 4.95 -3.07 1.67
C SER A 74 5.01 -1.61 2.14
N GLY A 75 3.93 -1.08 2.71
CA GLY A 75 3.86 0.31 3.17
C GLY A 75 3.79 1.35 2.05
N ILE A 76 3.56 0.95 0.79
CA ILE A 76 3.38 1.88 -0.34
C ILE A 76 2.10 2.70 -0.17
N ILE A 77 1.03 2.05 0.30
CA ILE A 77 -0.25 2.71 0.59
C ILE A 77 -0.70 2.36 2.01
N PRO A 78 -1.34 3.30 2.73
CA PRO A 78 -1.98 2.98 3.99
C PRO A 78 -3.33 2.29 3.76
N GLN A 79 -3.75 1.48 4.72
CA GLN A 79 -5.12 0.99 4.84
C GLN A 79 -6.11 2.11 5.20
N THR A 80 -7.42 1.87 4.99
CA THR A 80 -8.49 2.80 5.40
C THR A 80 -8.87 2.56 6.87
N THR A 81 -9.16 1.31 7.23
CA THR A 81 -9.33 0.87 8.63
C THR A 81 -8.60 -0.44 8.90
N GLY A 82 -8.53 -0.83 10.17
CA GLY A 82 -7.83 -2.02 10.63
C GLY A 82 -6.37 -1.76 10.99
N THR A 83 -5.70 -2.80 11.46
CA THR A 83 -4.27 -2.73 11.79
C THR A 83 -3.41 -3.63 10.90
N VAL A 84 -2.25 -3.09 10.55
CA VAL A 84 -1.20 -3.75 9.78
C VAL A 84 0.04 -3.74 10.66
N THR A 85 0.60 -4.91 10.95
CA THR A 85 1.87 -5.04 11.67
C THR A 85 2.84 -5.83 10.81
N VAL A 86 4.00 -5.23 10.54
CA VAL A 86 5.05 -5.81 9.72
C VAL A 86 6.36 -5.71 10.51
N ASN A 87 6.94 -6.86 10.84
CA ASN A 87 8.09 -6.96 11.74
C ASN A 87 9.38 -7.21 10.93
N GLY A 88 9.89 -6.18 10.25
CA GLY A 88 11.13 -6.26 9.46
C GLY A 88 11.04 -5.43 8.19
N ASP A 89 12.17 -5.32 7.49
CA ASP A 89 12.25 -4.55 6.25
C ASP A 89 11.61 -5.30 5.08
N THR A 90 10.74 -4.60 4.35
CA THR A 90 10.06 -5.13 3.17
C THR A 90 10.74 -4.65 1.89
N SER A 91 10.93 -5.57 0.93
CA SER A 91 11.30 -5.21 -0.45
C SER A 91 10.26 -5.76 -1.40
N ILE A 92 9.74 -4.89 -2.28
CA ILE A 92 8.75 -5.25 -3.29
C ILE A 92 9.39 -5.35 -4.67
N ILE A 93 9.07 -6.43 -5.36
CA ILE A 93 9.47 -6.75 -6.71
C ILE A 93 8.21 -6.75 -7.56
N SER A 94 8.10 -5.78 -8.47
CA SER A 94 7.02 -5.71 -9.46
C SER A 94 7.59 -5.37 -10.83
N ILE A 95 6.83 -5.61 -11.89
CA ILE A 95 7.21 -5.32 -13.29
C ILE A 95 7.65 -3.85 -13.50
N GLY A 96 7.33 -2.95 -12.56
CA GLY A 96 7.78 -1.55 -12.56
C GLY A 96 8.80 -1.16 -11.49
N ALA A 97 9.10 -2.02 -10.49
CA ALA A 97 10.04 -1.92 -9.34
C ALA A 97 10.32 -0.53 -8.71
N GLY A 98 9.55 0.51 -9.04
CA GLY A 98 9.80 1.89 -8.66
C GLY A 98 11.14 2.45 -9.16
N LEU A 99 11.67 1.97 -10.30
CA LEU A 99 12.86 2.58 -10.91
C LEU A 99 12.54 4.01 -11.38
N LYS A 100 13.49 4.93 -11.26
CA LYS A 100 13.42 6.29 -11.80
C LYS A 100 13.87 6.29 -13.25
N TRP A 101 12.94 6.63 -14.14
CA TRP A 101 13.11 6.49 -15.58
C TRP A 101 14.17 7.44 -16.16
N ASN A 102 14.34 8.61 -15.53
CA ASN A 102 15.32 9.60 -15.94
C ASN A 102 16.74 9.32 -15.44
N LEU A 103 16.91 8.33 -14.56
CA LEU A 103 18.21 7.91 -14.04
C LEU A 103 18.71 6.69 -14.79
N THR A 104 20.02 6.49 -14.80
CA THR A 104 20.65 5.27 -15.32
C THR A 104 20.35 4.07 -14.44
N GLY A 105 20.64 2.85 -14.93
CA GLY A 105 20.53 1.64 -14.12
C GLY A 105 21.42 1.71 -12.88
N ASP A 106 22.66 2.17 -13.03
CA ASP A 106 23.61 2.36 -11.94
C ASP A 106 23.11 3.33 -10.85
N GLU A 107 22.59 4.49 -11.29
CA GLU A 107 22.00 5.48 -10.39
C GLU A 107 20.77 4.93 -9.67
N ASN A 108 20.01 4.05 -10.33
CA ASN A 108 18.89 3.37 -9.70
C ASN A 108 19.34 2.34 -8.64
N ILE A 109 20.40 1.57 -8.90
CA ILE A 109 21.01 0.67 -7.89
C ILE A 109 21.36 1.48 -6.65
N ARG A 110 22.08 2.59 -6.85
CA ARG A 110 22.50 3.47 -5.75
C ARG A 110 21.33 4.09 -5.02
N LEU A 111 20.35 4.65 -5.75
CA LEU A 111 19.17 5.27 -5.16
C LEU A 111 18.40 4.27 -4.29
N LYS A 112 18.17 3.06 -4.80
CA LYS A 112 17.43 2.03 -4.09
C LYS A 112 18.17 1.51 -2.87
N GLY A 113 19.48 1.28 -2.97
CA GLY A 113 20.30 0.91 -1.81
C GLY A 113 20.23 1.95 -0.70
N LEU A 114 20.38 3.24 -1.04
CA LEU A 114 20.27 4.34 -0.07
C LEU A 114 18.88 4.42 0.57
N MET A 115 17.80 4.23 -0.22
CA MET A 115 16.44 4.21 0.29
C MET A 115 16.18 3.06 1.27
N GLN A 116 16.96 1.97 1.16
CA GLN A 116 16.90 0.80 2.03
C GLN A 116 17.91 0.88 3.19
N GLY A 117 18.53 2.05 3.39
CA GLY A 117 19.43 2.30 4.53
C GLY A 117 20.87 1.83 4.33
N LEU A 118 21.24 1.32 3.14
CA LEU A 118 22.60 0.90 2.86
C LEU A 118 23.54 2.10 2.72
N SER A 119 24.76 1.95 3.22
CA SER A 119 25.85 2.90 3.00
C SER A 119 26.35 2.84 1.56
N ILE A 120 27.00 3.92 1.11
CA ILE A 120 27.63 3.97 -0.23
C ILE A 120 28.64 2.84 -0.41
N LYS A 121 29.32 2.43 0.66
CA LYS A 121 30.30 1.34 0.63
C LYS A 121 29.64 -0.01 0.38
N GLU A 122 28.58 -0.34 1.13
CA GLU A 122 27.83 -1.59 0.94
C GLU A 122 27.20 -1.65 -0.47
N ILE A 123 26.70 -0.52 -0.97
CA ILE A 123 26.17 -0.44 -2.35
C ILE A 123 27.26 -0.75 -3.37
N ALA A 124 28.47 -0.21 -3.20
CA ALA A 124 29.58 -0.47 -4.11
C ALA A 124 30.01 -1.95 -4.09
N GLU A 125 29.97 -2.60 -2.93
CA GLU A 125 30.28 -4.03 -2.78
C GLU A 125 29.22 -4.94 -3.44
N LEU A 126 27.95 -4.53 -3.42
CA LEU A 126 26.85 -5.28 -4.06
C LEU A 126 26.70 -5.00 -5.55
N ARG A 127 27.18 -3.85 -6.02
CA ARG A 127 26.92 -3.33 -7.37
C ARG A 127 27.18 -4.35 -8.47
N ASP A 128 28.37 -4.93 -8.50
CA ASP A 128 28.77 -5.79 -9.62
C ASP A 128 27.92 -7.08 -9.65
N SER A 129 27.63 -7.66 -8.48
CA SER A 129 26.72 -8.81 -8.37
C SER A 129 25.30 -8.50 -8.87
N ILE A 130 24.80 -7.28 -8.61
CA ILE A 130 23.50 -6.83 -9.11
C ILE A 130 23.51 -6.72 -10.64
N VAL A 131 24.57 -6.13 -11.21
CA VAL A 131 24.70 -5.94 -12.66
C VAL A 131 24.80 -7.30 -13.36
N ASP A 132 25.60 -8.20 -12.83
CA ASP A 132 25.78 -9.56 -13.36
C ASP A 132 24.49 -10.38 -13.28
N PHE A 133 23.74 -10.25 -12.18
CA PHE A 133 22.45 -10.91 -12.04
C PHE A 133 21.43 -10.36 -13.04
N ALA A 134 21.35 -9.03 -13.19
CA ALA A 134 20.39 -8.37 -14.08
C ALA A 134 20.62 -8.72 -15.56
N ASP A 135 21.88 -8.97 -15.95
CA ASP A 135 22.26 -9.40 -17.30
C ASP A 135 21.67 -8.50 -18.40
N ILE A 136 21.91 -7.19 -18.26
CA ILE A 136 21.47 -6.14 -19.19
C ILE A 136 22.64 -5.48 -19.95
N GLY A 137 23.87 -5.95 -19.72
CA GLY A 137 25.09 -5.48 -20.38
C GLY A 137 25.30 -3.96 -20.28
N ASN A 138 25.72 -3.36 -21.40
CA ASN A 138 26.07 -1.93 -21.47
C ASN A 138 24.90 -0.97 -21.18
N PHE A 139 23.65 -1.46 -21.16
CA PHE A 139 22.50 -0.63 -20.84
C PHE A 139 22.52 -0.14 -19.40
N ILE A 140 23.31 -0.76 -18.50
CA ILE A 140 23.41 -0.30 -17.10
C ILE A 140 23.74 1.20 -16.96
N ASN A 141 24.51 1.74 -17.90
CA ASN A 141 24.90 3.15 -17.94
C ASN A 141 23.95 4.04 -18.75
N GLN A 142 22.86 3.49 -19.29
CA GLN A 142 21.83 4.21 -20.04
C GLN A 142 20.63 4.52 -19.15
N PRO A 143 19.90 5.62 -19.41
CA PRO A 143 18.66 5.94 -18.72
C PRO A 143 17.63 4.82 -18.80
N VAL A 144 16.95 4.53 -17.68
CA VAL A 144 15.96 3.45 -17.58
C VAL A 144 14.75 3.63 -18.51
N LYS A 145 14.42 4.87 -18.91
CA LYS A 145 13.38 5.14 -19.92
C LYS A 145 13.64 4.44 -21.26
N ASP A 146 14.89 4.14 -21.57
CA ASP A 146 15.30 3.51 -22.83
C ASP A 146 15.34 1.97 -22.73
N TYR A 147 15.00 1.41 -21.55
CA TYR A 147 15.01 -0.03 -21.32
C TYR A 147 13.72 -0.68 -21.80
N SER A 148 13.83 -1.92 -22.26
CA SER A 148 12.65 -2.78 -22.45
C SER A 148 11.98 -3.10 -21.09
N THR A 149 10.71 -3.51 -21.12
CA THR A 149 10.01 -3.96 -19.90
C THR A 149 10.71 -5.15 -19.23
N GLY A 150 11.32 -6.04 -20.00
CA GLY A 150 12.12 -7.16 -19.49
C GLY A 150 13.35 -6.65 -18.72
N MET A 151 14.15 -5.76 -19.32
CA MET A 151 15.35 -5.21 -18.67
C MET A 151 15.02 -4.46 -17.38
N ARG A 152 13.94 -3.67 -17.36
CA ARG A 152 13.46 -2.98 -16.15
C ARG A 152 13.13 -3.97 -15.03
N SER A 153 12.44 -5.05 -15.39
CA SER A 153 12.08 -6.09 -14.44
C SER A 153 13.31 -6.84 -13.93
N ARG A 154 14.26 -7.17 -14.82
CA ARG A 154 15.51 -7.84 -14.43
C ARG A 154 16.33 -7.02 -13.46
N LEU A 155 16.55 -5.73 -13.76
CA LEU A 155 17.27 -4.82 -12.86
C LEU A 155 16.52 -4.62 -11.54
N GLY A 156 15.20 -4.45 -11.59
CA GLY A 156 14.38 -4.32 -10.39
C GLY A 156 14.47 -5.54 -9.47
N PHE A 157 14.39 -6.74 -10.05
CA PHE A 157 14.56 -8.00 -9.32
C PHE A 157 15.97 -8.12 -8.76
N ALA A 158 17.00 -7.88 -9.57
CA ALA A 158 18.40 -7.96 -9.17
C ALA A 158 18.69 -7.04 -7.97
N ILE A 159 18.25 -5.79 -8.01
CA ILE A 159 18.40 -4.85 -6.88
C ILE A 159 17.70 -5.42 -5.63
N ALA A 160 16.43 -5.83 -5.77
CA ALA A 160 15.62 -6.26 -4.63
C ALA A 160 16.16 -7.51 -3.93
N VAL A 161 16.74 -8.46 -4.66
CA VAL A 161 17.33 -9.68 -4.08
C VAL A 161 18.74 -9.50 -3.53
N HIS A 162 19.47 -8.45 -3.91
CA HIS A 162 20.81 -8.21 -3.32
C HIS A 162 20.75 -7.32 -2.07
N ILE A 163 19.65 -6.60 -1.85
CA ILE A 163 19.43 -5.79 -0.64
C ILE A 163 19.13 -6.66 0.61
N ASN A 164 18.90 -7.97 0.43
CA ASN A 164 18.71 -8.95 1.50
C ASN A 164 17.60 -8.59 2.52
N PRO A 165 16.36 -8.32 2.07
CA PRO A 165 15.26 -7.92 2.95
C PRO A 165 14.86 -9.04 3.93
N ASP A 166 14.15 -8.68 4.98
CA ASP A 166 13.50 -9.64 5.89
C ASP A 166 12.26 -10.26 5.27
N ILE A 167 11.53 -9.44 4.50
CA ILE A 167 10.26 -9.78 3.88
C ILE A 167 10.35 -9.42 2.39
N MET A 168 10.22 -10.42 1.53
CA MET A 168 10.21 -10.22 0.08
C MET A 168 8.78 -10.30 -0.45
N ILE A 169 8.38 -9.34 -1.27
CA ILE A 169 7.05 -9.29 -1.87
C ILE A 169 7.22 -9.34 -3.38
N ILE A 170 6.71 -10.37 -4.03
CA ILE A 170 6.89 -10.61 -5.47
C ILE A 170 5.51 -10.50 -6.13
N ASP A 171 5.28 -9.42 -6.89
CA ASP A 171 4.01 -9.12 -7.55
C ASP A 171 4.14 -9.24 -9.07
N GLU A 172 3.71 -10.39 -9.60
CA GLU A 172 3.72 -10.75 -11.03
C GLU A 172 5.10 -10.63 -11.72
N ALA A 173 6.18 -10.50 -10.96
CA ALA A 173 7.51 -10.18 -11.48
C ALA A 173 8.29 -11.38 -12.05
N LEU A 174 7.78 -12.61 -11.94
CA LEU A 174 8.45 -13.79 -12.50
C LEU A 174 8.09 -14.05 -13.98
N SER A 175 7.06 -13.41 -14.52
CA SER A 175 6.61 -13.63 -15.90
C SER A 175 7.36 -12.77 -16.93
N VAL A 176 8.42 -12.08 -16.53
CA VAL A 176 9.14 -11.08 -17.31
C VAL A 176 10.61 -11.49 -17.46
N GLY A 177 10.96 -12.04 -18.63
CA GLY A 177 12.32 -12.52 -18.90
C GLY A 177 12.34 -13.66 -19.91
N ASP A 178 13.52 -14.26 -20.07
CA ASP A 178 13.69 -15.56 -20.72
C ASP A 178 13.69 -16.66 -19.63
N ASP A 179 13.63 -17.92 -20.05
CA ASP A 179 13.60 -19.07 -19.15
C ASP A 179 14.86 -19.14 -18.26
N THR A 180 16.01 -18.69 -18.76
CA THR A 180 17.28 -18.64 -18.02
C THR A 180 17.18 -17.67 -16.84
N PHE A 181 16.67 -16.46 -17.06
CA PHE A 181 16.48 -15.48 -16.00
C PHE A 181 15.38 -15.91 -15.03
N TYR A 182 14.30 -16.53 -15.52
CA TYR A 182 13.27 -17.11 -14.68
C TYR A 182 13.86 -18.13 -13.69
N GLN A 183 14.73 -19.03 -14.17
CA GLN A 183 15.38 -20.01 -13.31
C GLN A 183 16.28 -19.35 -12.27
N LYS A 184 17.08 -18.33 -12.64
CA LYS A 184 17.86 -17.53 -11.68
C LYS A 184 16.99 -16.94 -10.58
N CYS A 185 15.81 -16.43 -10.93
CA CYS A 185 14.86 -15.88 -9.95
C CYS A 185 14.32 -16.96 -9.00
N VAL A 186 13.93 -18.13 -9.55
CA VAL A 186 13.44 -19.26 -8.75
C VAL A 186 14.51 -19.76 -7.79
N ASP A 187 15.75 -19.94 -8.26
CA ASP A 187 16.87 -20.39 -7.44
C ASP A 187 17.12 -19.42 -6.28
N LYS A 188 17.07 -18.10 -6.57
CA LYS A 188 17.24 -17.08 -5.53
C LYS A 188 16.10 -17.05 -4.51
N ILE A 189 14.87 -17.31 -4.94
CA ILE A 189 13.70 -17.43 -4.06
C ILE A 189 13.87 -18.65 -3.14
N MET A 190 14.31 -19.78 -3.68
CA MET A 190 14.57 -20.99 -2.88
C MET A 190 15.70 -20.77 -1.87
N GLU A 191 16.80 -20.12 -2.29
CA GLU A 191 17.89 -19.72 -1.39
C GLU A 191 17.37 -18.87 -0.21
N PHE A 192 16.47 -17.91 -0.47
CA PHE A 192 15.87 -17.10 0.59
C PHE A 192 14.94 -17.87 1.51
N LYS A 193 14.18 -18.82 0.94
CA LYS A 193 13.35 -19.72 1.73
C LYS A 193 14.21 -20.57 2.67
N GLU A 194 15.33 -21.11 2.19
CA GLU A 194 16.31 -21.85 3.01
C GLU A 194 16.96 -20.98 4.10
N GLN A 195 17.17 -19.70 3.83
CA GLN A 195 17.66 -18.71 4.81
C GLN A 195 16.59 -18.28 5.83
N GLY A 196 15.35 -18.79 5.72
CA GLY A 196 14.26 -18.44 6.64
C GLY A 196 13.69 -17.03 6.43
N LYS A 197 13.83 -16.47 5.23
CA LYS A 197 13.19 -15.20 4.86
C LYS A 197 11.70 -15.41 4.61
N THR A 198 10.87 -14.42 4.96
CA THR A 198 9.44 -14.48 4.70
C THR A 198 9.15 -13.95 3.30
N ILE A 199 8.33 -14.66 2.52
CA ILE A 199 8.04 -14.30 1.13
C ILE A 199 6.52 -14.19 0.93
N LEU A 200 6.07 -13.09 0.35
CA LEU A 200 4.72 -12.95 -0.20
C LEU A 200 4.78 -13.07 -1.71
N PHE A 201 4.10 -14.07 -2.25
CA PHE A 201 4.13 -14.37 -3.67
C PHE A 201 2.77 -14.13 -4.30
N VAL A 202 2.63 -13.02 -5.03
CA VAL A 202 1.40 -12.66 -5.74
C VAL A 202 1.55 -13.08 -7.20
N SER A 203 0.80 -14.10 -7.61
CA SER A 203 0.87 -14.63 -8.97
C SER A 203 -0.48 -15.12 -9.45
N HIS A 204 -0.69 -15.00 -10.77
CA HIS A 204 -1.80 -15.62 -11.49
C HIS A 204 -1.49 -17.06 -11.94
N SER A 205 -0.22 -17.49 -11.85
CA SER A 205 0.21 -18.83 -12.23
C SER A 205 0.11 -19.78 -11.03
N LEU A 206 -0.95 -20.60 -11.01
CA LEU A 206 -1.16 -21.59 -9.94
C LEU A 206 0.02 -22.57 -9.81
N LYS A 207 0.66 -22.93 -10.93
CA LYS A 207 1.83 -23.82 -10.93
C LYS A 207 3.02 -23.22 -10.18
N GLN A 208 3.26 -21.90 -10.32
CA GLN A 208 4.32 -21.22 -9.59
C GLN A 208 3.99 -21.15 -8.10
N VAL A 209 2.74 -20.83 -7.76
CA VAL A 209 2.27 -20.77 -6.38
C VAL A 209 2.42 -22.14 -5.71
N GLU A 210 1.98 -23.20 -6.37
CA GLU A 210 2.09 -24.59 -5.90
C GLU A 210 3.53 -25.04 -5.66
N MET A 211 4.48 -24.57 -6.47
CA MET A 211 5.89 -24.94 -6.36
C MET A 211 6.62 -24.16 -5.25
N LEU A 212 6.27 -22.89 -5.04
CA LEU A 212 7.06 -21.96 -4.22
C LEU A 212 6.46 -21.74 -2.82
N CYS A 213 5.14 -21.83 -2.68
CA CYS A 213 4.43 -21.41 -1.48
C CYS A 213 4.12 -22.57 -0.54
N ASP A 214 4.20 -22.30 0.77
CA ASP A 214 3.80 -23.23 1.82
C ASP A 214 2.28 -23.13 2.05
N ARG A 215 1.80 -21.89 2.14
CA ARG A 215 0.37 -21.57 2.32
C ARG A 215 -0.11 -20.64 1.22
N VAL A 216 -1.42 -20.59 1.05
CA VAL A 216 -2.06 -19.71 0.06
C VAL A 216 -3.24 -18.98 0.69
N ALA A 217 -3.33 -17.69 0.41
CA ALA A 217 -4.46 -16.81 0.69
C ALA A 217 -5.24 -16.56 -0.61
N TRP A 218 -6.49 -17.02 -0.67
CA TRP A 218 -7.39 -16.78 -1.78
C TRP A 218 -8.21 -15.51 -1.54
N MET A 219 -7.90 -14.48 -2.32
CA MET A 219 -8.64 -13.23 -2.37
C MET A 219 -9.77 -13.27 -3.40
N HIS A 220 -10.94 -12.79 -3.00
CA HIS A 220 -12.14 -12.75 -3.84
C HIS A 220 -12.93 -11.46 -3.62
N PHE A 221 -12.88 -10.54 -4.59
CA PHE A 221 -13.58 -9.23 -4.55
C PHE A 221 -13.44 -8.46 -3.22
N GLY A 222 -12.22 -8.42 -2.67
CA GLY A 222 -11.92 -7.69 -1.43
C GLY A 222 -12.10 -8.49 -0.14
N ASP A 223 -12.63 -9.71 -0.22
CA ASP A 223 -12.70 -10.65 0.89
C ASP A 223 -11.53 -11.65 0.85
N LEU A 224 -11.03 -12.03 2.02
CA LEU A 224 -10.19 -13.20 2.16
C LEU A 224 -11.12 -14.42 2.25
N ARG A 225 -11.27 -15.13 1.13
CA ARG A 225 -12.22 -16.24 1.02
C ARG A 225 -11.70 -17.48 1.74
N GLU A 226 -10.41 -17.73 1.65
CA GLU A 226 -9.77 -18.91 2.23
C GLU A 226 -8.28 -18.65 2.47
N ILE A 227 -7.71 -19.23 3.52
CA ILE A 227 -6.27 -19.26 3.75
C ILE A 227 -5.87 -20.57 4.42
N GLY A 228 -4.87 -21.25 3.88
CA GLY A 228 -4.52 -22.61 4.31
C GLY A 228 -3.31 -23.15 3.58
N GLU A 229 -3.08 -24.46 3.70
CA GLU A 229 -2.02 -25.18 2.97
C GLU A 229 -2.18 -24.99 1.46
N ALA A 230 -1.07 -24.78 0.76
CA ALA A 230 -1.11 -24.38 -0.64
C ALA A 230 -1.91 -25.34 -1.53
N GLY A 231 -1.70 -26.65 -1.39
CA GLY A 231 -2.36 -27.66 -2.21
C GLY A 231 -3.90 -27.66 -2.07
N GLU A 232 -4.41 -27.54 -0.85
CA GLU A 232 -5.86 -27.55 -0.57
C GLU A 232 -6.54 -26.31 -1.16
N VAL A 233 -6.04 -25.11 -0.82
CA VAL A 233 -6.63 -23.84 -1.27
C VAL A 233 -6.53 -23.69 -2.79
N ILE A 234 -5.42 -24.16 -3.40
CA ILE A 234 -5.27 -24.17 -4.86
C ILE A 234 -6.33 -25.07 -5.50
N GLN A 235 -6.63 -26.23 -4.92
CA GLN A 235 -7.66 -27.12 -5.46
C GLN A 235 -9.05 -26.47 -5.39
N HIS A 236 -9.44 -25.90 -4.26
CA HIS A 236 -10.71 -25.17 -4.13
C HIS A 236 -10.82 -24.00 -5.12
N TYR A 237 -9.71 -23.29 -5.36
CA TYR A 237 -9.66 -22.24 -6.36
C TYR A 237 -9.79 -22.77 -7.80
N ARG A 238 -9.17 -23.91 -8.12
CA ARG A 238 -9.32 -24.56 -9.44
C ARG A 238 -10.77 -24.96 -9.69
N ASP A 239 -11.40 -25.61 -8.72
CA ASP A 239 -12.80 -26.04 -8.81
C ASP A 239 -13.72 -24.85 -9.07
N PHE A 240 -13.52 -23.75 -8.32
CA PHE A 240 -14.22 -22.49 -8.57
C PHE A 240 -13.96 -21.94 -9.98
N SER A 241 -12.71 -21.95 -10.45
CA SER A 241 -12.35 -21.42 -11.76
C SER A 241 -12.99 -22.24 -12.90
N GLU A 242 -13.01 -23.55 -12.77
CA GLU A 242 -13.63 -24.46 -13.72
C GLU A 242 -15.14 -24.27 -13.77
N ASP A 243 -15.79 -24.21 -12.62
CA ASP A 243 -17.23 -23.96 -12.55
C ASP A 243 -17.61 -22.57 -13.06
N PHE A 244 -16.77 -21.56 -12.79
CA PHE A 244 -16.96 -20.22 -13.33
C PHE A 244 -16.82 -20.20 -14.87
N LYS A 245 -15.91 -20.99 -15.44
CA LYS A 245 -15.74 -21.11 -16.91
C LYS A 245 -16.92 -21.81 -17.57
N LYS A 246 -17.55 -22.80 -16.91
CA LYS A 246 -18.73 -23.51 -17.42
C LYS A 246 -19.97 -22.62 -17.54
N LYS A 247 -20.08 -21.56 -16.73
CA LYS A 247 -21.19 -20.59 -16.79
C LYS A 247 -21.26 -19.88 -18.16
N THR A 248 -22.46 -19.53 -18.59
CA THR A 248 -22.69 -18.71 -19.78
C THR A 248 -22.10 -17.31 -19.61
N ALA A 249 -21.88 -16.59 -20.72
CA ALA A 249 -21.39 -15.21 -20.67
C ALA A 249 -22.33 -14.27 -19.88
N LYS A 250 -23.65 -14.54 -19.88
CA LYS A 250 -24.64 -13.77 -19.11
C LYS A 250 -24.47 -14.01 -17.62
N GLU A 251 -24.46 -15.27 -17.19
CA GLU A 251 -24.29 -15.64 -15.77
C GLU A 251 -22.96 -15.14 -15.20
N ARG A 252 -21.86 -15.21 -15.98
CA ARG A 252 -20.56 -14.66 -15.57
C ARG A 252 -20.62 -13.15 -15.34
N ARG A 253 -21.34 -12.41 -16.20
CA ARG A 253 -21.50 -10.95 -16.04
C ARG A 253 -22.36 -10.62 -14.83
N GLU A 254 -23.47 -11.33 -14.65
CA GLU A 254 -24.36 -11.16 -13.48
C GLU A 254 -23.60 -11.43 -12.18
N TYR A 255 -22.83 -12.52 -12.12
CA TYR A 255 -21.97 -12.82 -10.98
C TYR A 255 -20.92 -11.73 -10.70
N GLN A 256 -20.25 -11.23 -11.74
CA GLN A 256 -19.26 -10.17 -11.57
C GLN A 256 -19.91 -8.84 -11.16
N GLN A 257 -21.12 -8.56 -11.62
CA GLN A 257 -21.86 -7.36 -11.28
C GLN A 257 -22.33 -7.41 -9.83
N ASP A 258 -22.89 -8.54 -9.39
CA ASP A 258 -23.24 -8.82 -8.00
C ASP A 258 -22.03 -8.57 -7.08
N LYS A 259 -20.88 -9.19 -7.39
CA LYS A 259 -19.68 -9.02 -6.56
C LYS A 259 -19.05 -7.63 -6.59
N LYS A 260 -19.20 -6.88 -7.67
CA LYS A 260 -18.81 -5.47 -7.69
C LYS A 260 -19.78 -4.60 -6.90
N GLN A 261 -21.08 -4.93 -6.93
CA GLN A 261 -22.08 -4.23 -6.13
C GLN A 261 -21.83 -4.46 -4.65
N ASP A 262 -21.48 -5.68 -4.22
CA ASP A 262 -21.04 -5.98 -2.85
C ASP A 262 -19.84 -5.11 -2.40
N GLN A 263 -18.95 -4.72 -3.32
CA GLN A 263 -17.82 -3.82 -3.02
C GLN A 263 -18.23 -2.35 -2.91
N LEU A 264 -19.31 -1.95 -3.58
CA LEU A 264 -19.86 -0.59 -3.49
C LEU A 264 -20.74 -0.44 -2.24
N ASP A 265 -21.52 -1.47 -1.92
CA ASP A 265 -22.49 -1.45 -0.83
C ASP A 265 -21.86 -1.74 0.54
N PHE A 266 -20.59 -2.18 0.58
CA PHE A 266 -19.88 -2.42 1.83
C PHE A 266 -19.84 -1.14 2.68
N ASN A 267 -20.31 -1.25 3.92
CA ASN A 267 -20.37 -0.14 4.86
C ASN A 267 -19.54 -0.48 6.12
N ILE A 268 -18.60 0.40 6.44
CA ILE A 268 -17.68 0.20 7.56
C ILE A 268 -18.37 0.25 8.94
N GLU A 269 -19.43 1.03 9.10
CA GLU A 269 -20.18 1.14 10.36
C GLU A 269 -20.94 -0.17 10.62
N THR A 270 -21.64 -0.68 9.60
CA THR A 270 -22.31 -2.00 9.68
C THR A 270 -21.32 -3.13 9.94
N TYR A 271 -20.14 -3.08 9.30
CA TYR A 271 -19.07 -4.05 9.55
C TYR A 271 -18.55 -3.97 10.99
N GLN A 272 -18.35 -2.76 11.52
CA GLN A 272 -17.95 -2.54 12.90
C GLN A 272 -18.97 -3.12 13.89
N ASP A 273 -20.27 -2.89 13.68
CA ASP A 273 -21.32 -3.45 14.53
C ASP A 273 -21.32 -4.98 14.51
N THR A 274 -21.08 -5.57 13.33
CA THR A 274 -20.94 -7.03 13.18
C THR A 274 -19.77 -7.57 14.02
N LEU A 275 -18.63 -6.89 14.04
CA LEU A 275 -17.47 -7.28 14.86
C LEU A 275 -17.76 -7.13 16.36
N ILE A 276 -18.49 -6.09 16.76
CA ILE A 276 -18.88 -5.88 18.16
C ILE A 276 -19.77 -7.03 18.62
N ASP A 277 -20.78 -7.38 17.82
CA ASP A 277 -21.68 -8.50 18.12
C ASP A 277 -20.94 -9.83 18.21
N GLN A 278 -19.94 -10.06 17.35
CA GLN A 278 -19.09 -11.25 17.42
C GLN A 278 -18.28 -11.28 18.73
N GLU A 279 -17.67 -10.18 19.14
CA GLU A 279 -16.92 -10.09 20.39
C GLU A 279 -17.80 -10.30 21.63
N VAL A 280 -19.05 -9.81 21.60
CA VAL A 280 -20.04 -10.06 22.66
C VAL A 280 -20.41 -11.55 22.72
N LYS A 281 -20.73 -12.17 21.57
CA LYS A 281 -21.19 -13.56 21.50
C LYS A 281 -20.10 -14.58 21.81
N VAL A 282 -18.89 -14.38 21.27
CA VAL A 282 -17.80 -15.36 21.35
C VAL A 282 -17.00 -15.21 22.64
N ASN A 283 -16.67 -13.98 23.02
CA ASN A 283 -15.79 -13.71 24.15
C ASN A 283 -16.52 -13.24 25.42
N GLY A 284 -17.86 -13.09 25.36
CA GLY A 284 -18.68 -12.71 26.51
C GLY A 284 -18.45 -11.28 27.00
N PHE A 285 -17.84 -10.42 26.19
CA PHE A 285 -17.62 -9.02 26.56
C PHE A 285 -18.93 -8.26 26.67
N SER A 286 -18.99 -7.25 27.55
CA SER A 286 -20.09 -6.28 27.47
C SER A 286 -20.01 -5.50 26.15
N HIS A 287 -21.15 -5.04 25.64
CA HIS A 287 -21.21 -4.26 24.40
C HIS A 287 -20.25 -3.06 24.42
N LYS A 288 -20.10 -2.40 25.57
CA LYS A 288 -19.18 -1.26 25.73
C LYS A 288 -17.71 -1.67 25.62
N GLU A 289 -17.33 -2.82 26.19
CA GLU A 289 -15.96 -3.35 26.10
C GLU A 289 -15.63 -3.82 24.69
N ALA A 290 -16.57 -4.54 24.05
CA ALA A 290 -16.47 -4.96 22.66
C ALA A 290 -16.32 -3.75 21.72
N ALA A 291 -17.18 -2.73 21.84
CA ALA A 291 -17.07 -1.49 21.07
C ALA A 291 -15.71 -0.79 21.25
N ARG A 292 -15.20 -0.72 22.48
CA ARG A 292 -13.88 -0.14 22.75
C ARG A 292 -12.75 -0.95 22.10
N LYS A 293 -12.83 -2.29 22.16
CA LYS A 293 -11.84 -3.20 21.59
C LYS A 293 -11.83 -3.11 20.07
N VAL A 294 -12.99 -3.25 19.44
CA VAL A 294 -13.16 -3.15 17.97
C VAL A 294 -12.73 -1.78 17.47
N GLY A 295 -13.18 -0.69 18.11
CA GLY A 295 -12.75 0.66 17.73
C GLY A 295 -11.24 0.87 17.82
N LYS A 296 -10.57 0.22 18.78
CA LYS A 296 -9.10 0.24 18.87
C LYS A 296 -8.45 -0.55 17.75
N VAL A 297 -9.00 -1.69 17.34
CA VAL A 297 -8.47 -2.46 16.20
C VAL A 297 -8.67 -1.69 14.89
N LEU A 298 -9.87 -1.15 14.65
CA LEU A 298 -10.17 -0.50 13.38
C LEU A 298 -9.48 0.86 13.21
N TYR A 299 -9.30 1.65 14.27
CA TYR A 299 -8.91 3.06 14.11
C TYR A 299 -7.61 3.47 14.80
N LYS A 300 -6.94 2.60 15.57
CA LYS A 300 -5.74 3.01 16.34
C LYS A 300 -4.59 3.49 15.46
N GLN A 301 -4.36 2.85 14.30
CA GLN A 301 -3.26 3.24 13.40
C GLN A 301 -3.61 4.41 12.47
N ILE A 302 -4.89 4.65 12.23
CA ILE A 302 -5.37 5.71 11.31
C ILE A 302 -5.68 7.00 12.07
N SER A 303 -5.97 6.91 13.37
CA SER A 303 -6.28 8.10 14.18
C SER A 303 -5.08 9.06 14.14
N PRO A 304 -5.24 10.28 13.59
CA PRO A 304 -4.19 11.27 13.66
C PRO A 304 -3.83 11.46 15.13
N ALA A 305 -2.54 11.37 15.45
CA ALA A 305 -2.07 11.58 16.80
C ALA A 305 -2.71 12.87 17.33
N LYS A 306 -3.51 12.77 18.40
CA LYS A 306 -4.14 13.95 19.01
C LYS A 306 -3.01 14.93 19.30
N MET A 307 -3.04 16.10 18.66
CA MET A 307 -2.02 17.12 18.85
C MET A 307 -1.85 17.36 20.36
N THR A 308 -0.61 17.29 20.83
CA THR A 308 -0.34 17.62 22.23
C THR A 308 -0.80 19.04 22.51
N THR A 309 -1.23 19.34 23.75
CA THR A 309 -1.69 20.69 24.12
C THR A 309 -0.68 21.78 23.73
N PRO A 310 0.65 21.58 23.88
CA PRO A 310 1.66 22.51 23.35
C PRO A 310 1.60 22.69 21.83
N THR A 311 1.49 21.60 21.06
CA THR A 311 1.39 21.66 19.59
C THR A 311 0.13 22.43 19.16
N LYS A 312 -0.99 22.29 19.89
CA LYS A 312 -2.22 23.05 19.62
C LYS A 312 -2.02 24.55 19.79
N TRP A 313 -1.39 24.97 20.89
CA TRP A 313 -1.07 26.39 21.12
C TRP A 313 -0.09 26.95 20.09
N MET A 314 0.91 26.16 19.71
CA MET A 314 1.88 26.56 18.69
C MET A 314 1.21 26.78 17.33
N VAL A 315 0.35 25.87 16.88
CA VAL A 315 -0.39 26.02 15.61
C VAL A 315 -1.37 27.19 15.66
N ALA A 316 -2.10 27.36 16.77
CA ALA A 316 -2.97 28.51 16.95
C ALA A 316 -2.19 29.84 16.87
N LEU A 317 -1.01 29.91 17.49
CA LEU A 317 -0.12 31.06 17.39
C LEU A 317 0.37 31.27 15.96
N SER A 318 0.79 30.24 15.25
CA SER A 318 1.24 30.34 13.86
C SER A 318 0.14 30.86 12.92
N VAL A 319 -1.10 30.38 13.09
CA VAL A 319 -2.26 30.86 12.33
C VAL A 319 -2.56 32.32 12.68
N PHE A 320 -2.54 32.67 13.96
CA PHE A 320 -2.74 34.05 14.39
C PHE A 320 -1.69 35.00 13.82
N VAL A 321 -0.41 34.60 13.84
CA VAL A 321 0.71 35.36 13.27
C VAL A 321 0.54 35.53 11.75
N LEU A 322 0.18 34.47 11.02
CA LEU A 322 -0.10 34.54 9.58
C LEU A 322 -1.25 35.50 9.26
N LEU A 323 -2.36 35.42 10.02
CA LEU A 323 -3.50 36.33 9.85
C LEU A 323 -3.12 37.77 10.17
N PHE A 324 -2.36 38.00 11.23
CA PHE A 324 -1.87 39.33 11.60
C PHE A 324 -1.00 39.93 10.49
N PHE A 325 0.01 39.21 10.00
CA PHE A 325 0.86 39.70 8.92
C PHE A 325 0.10 39.89 7.60
N SER A 326 -0.88 39.03 7.30
CA SER A 326 -1.77 39.21 6.15
C SER A 326 -2.59 40.50 6.27
N MET A 327 -3.18 40.77 7.44
CA MET A 327 -3.90 42.02 7.69
C MET A 327 -2.99 43.25 7.67
N VAL A 328 -1.77 43.15 8.22
CA VAL A 328 -0.77 44.24 8.14
C VAL A 328 -0.47 44.56 6.67
N ASN A 329 -0.25 43.53 5.85
CA ASN A 329 0.01 43.68 4.42
C ASN A 329 -1.18 44.31 3.68
N ILE A 330 -2.41 43.85 3.96
CA ILE A 330 -3.64 44.38 3.34
C ILE A 330 -3.92 45.82 3.78
N SER A 331 -3.70 46.15 5.06
CA SER A 331 -3.99 47.47 5.62
C SER A 331 -3.01 48.56 5.15
N GLY A 332 -1.83 48.17 4.65
CA GLY A 332 -0.77 49.09 4.20
C GLY A 332 -0.08 49.84 5.35
N HIS A 333 -0.28 49.40 6.61
CA HIS A 333 0.39 49.96 7.79
C HIS A 333 1.70 49.24 8.09
N SER A 334 2.66 49.94 8.73
CA SER A 334 3.88 49.30 9.23
C SER A 334 3.57 48.38 10.41
N ILE A 335 4.30 47.27 10.52
CA ILE A 335 4.21 46.31 11.64
C ILE A 335 4.24 47.04 13.01
N LYS A 336 5.14 48.02 13.17
CA LYS A 336 5.29 48.78 14.43
C LYS A 336 4.05 49.61 14.77
N HIS A 337 3.28 50.05 13.77
CA HIS A 337 2.02 50.76 13.95
C HIS A 337 0.89 49.80 14.31
N SER A 338 0.76 48.69 13.57
CA SER A 338 -0.30 47.69 13.80
C SER A 338 -0.18 46.97 15.13
N VAL A 339 1.03 46.85 15.70
CA VAL A 339 1.24 46.34 17.07
C VAL A 339 0.80 47.36 18.13
N LYS A 340 0.97 48.66 17.88
CA LYS A 340 0.60 49.72 18.83
C LYS A 340 -0.89 50.10 18.76
N ASP A 341 -1.49 50.01 17.58
CA ASP A 341 -2.89 50.27 17.33
C ASP A 341 -3.49 49.16 16.46
N PRO A 342 -3.99 48.08 17.08
CA PRO A 342 -4.57 46.94 16.37
C PRO A 342 -5.84 47.30 15.59
N VAL A 343 -6.54 48.38 15.95
CA VAL A 343 -7.79 48.82 15.28
C VAL A 343 -7.50 49.32 13.85
N SER A 344 -6.28 49.78 13.61
CA SER A 344 -5.81 50.20 12.28
C SER A 344 -5.73 49.07 11.25
N LEU A 345 -5.72 47.80 11.67
CA LEU A 345 -5.74 46.64 10.76
C LEU A 345 -7.06 46.50 9.99
N VAL A 346 -8.15 47.02 10.55
CA VAL A 346 -9.50 46.94 9.97
C VAL A 346 -9.79 48.17 9.08
N HIS A 347 -8.94 49.20 9.14
CA HIS A 347 -9.09 50.46 8.43
C HIS A 347 -7.93 50.65 7.43
N PRO A 348 -8.01 50.05 6.24
CA PRO A 348 -6.92 50.13 5.27
C PRO A 348 -6.64 51.59 4.88
N ARG A 349 -5.35 51.96 4.83
CA ARG A 349 -4.93 53.24 4.25
C ARG A 349 -5.26 53.23 2.76
N MET A 350 -6.34 53.90 2.35
CA MET A 350 -6.58 54.16 0.94
C MET A 350 -5.40 54.95 0.37
N HIS A 351 -4.61 54.29 -0.48
CA HIS A 351 -3.55 54.95 -1.22
C HIS A 351 -4.23 55.99 -2.10
N LYS A 352 -4.07 57.29 -1.79
CA LYS A 352 -4.37 58.34 -2.77
C LYS A 352 -3.51 58.02 -3.99
N MET A 353 -4.15 57.57 -5.07
CA MET A 353 -3.51 57.46 -6.38
C MET A 353 -2.90 58.84 -6.69
N ARG A 354 -1.57 58.91 -6.71
CA ARG A 354 -0.88 60.06 -7.29
C ARG A 354 -1.21 60.04 -8.79
N LYS A 355 -1.83 61.12 -9.27
CA LYS A 355 -1.96 61.43 -10.69
C LYS A 355 -0.61 61.49 -11.37
#